data_AF-A0A9K3GZF9-F1
#
_entry.id   AF-A0A9K3GZF9-F1
#
_cell.length_a   1.000
_cell.length_b   1.000
_cell.length_c   1.000
_cell.angle_alpha   90.00
_cell.angle_beta   90.00
_cell.angle_gamma   90.00
#
_symmetry.space_group_name_H-M   'P 1'
#
loop_
_entity.id
_entity.type
_entity.pdbx_description
1 polymer ?
#
loop_
_entity_poly.entity_id
_entity_poly.type
_entity_poly.pdbx_seq_one_letter_code
_entity_poly.pdbx_strand_id
1 'polypeptide(L)'
;MSAAVAECFSVLKPGGLLFLRDYGLYDMTMLRFEADQKVGFREYKRSDGTRSCFFSLDIARDLFIGAGFIEVELEYCCVKSVNRRKQKTMHWVWVHGKF
;
A
#
# COMPACT_ATOMS: atom_id res chain seq x y z
N MET A 1 3.89 -2.46 -11.36
CA MET A 1 2.78 -2.91 -10.50
C MET A 1 1.61 -3.44 -11.31
N SER A 2 1.14 -2.75 -12.35
CA SER A 2 0.03 -3.21 -13.22
C SER A 2 0.17 -4.64 -13.74
N ALA A 3 1.36 -5.02 -14.23
CA ALA A 3 1.60 -6.39 -14.71
C ALA A 3 1.33 -7.46 -13.64
N ALA A 4 1.81 -7.26 -12.40
CA ALA A 4 1.61 -8.23 -11.33
C ALA A 4 0.12 -8.38 -10.97
N VAL A 5 -0.64 -7.28 -10.97
CA VAL A 5 -2.08 -7.33 -10.69
C VAL A 5 -2.84 -8.02 -11.84
N ALA A 6 -2.46 -7.77 -13.09
CA ALA A 6 -3.03 -8.46 -14.25
C ALA A 6 -2.74 -9.97 -14.22
N GLU A 7 -1.53 -10.39 -13.83
CA GLU A 7 -1.22 -11.81 -13.63
C GLU A 7 -2.02 -12.43 -12.48
N CYS A 8 -2.23 -11.70 -11.38
CA CYS A 8 -3.13 -12.17 -10.33
C CYS A 8 -4.55 -12.39 -10.84
N PHE A 9 -5.05 -11.50 -11.69
CA PHE A 9 -6.38 -11.66 -12.31
C PHE A 9 -6.43 -12.89 -13.23
N SER A 10 -5.39 -13.11 -14.05
CA SER A 10 -5.35 -14.19 -15.04
C SER A 10 -5.39 -15.59 -14.44
N VAL A 11 -4.85 -15.75 -13.22
CA VAL A 11 -4.76 -17.06 -12.54
C VAL A 11 -5.91 -17.32 -11.56
N LEU A 12 -6.72 -16.31 -11.25
CA LEU A 12 -7.87 -16.47 -10.34
C LEU A 12 -9.01 -17.20 -11.04
N LYS A 13 -9.63 -18.14 -10.32
CA LYS A 13 -10.86 -18.79 -10.78
C LYS A 13 -12.01 -17.76 -10.79
N PRO A 14 -13.02 -17.94 -11.64
CA PRO A 14 -14.24 -17.13 -11.58
C PRO A 14 -14.81 -17.07 -10.16
N GLY A 15 -15.08 -15.87 -9.66
CA GLY A 15 -15.55 -15.63 -8.29
C GLY A 15 -14.46 -15.66 -7.21
N GLY A 16 -13.18 -15.81 -7.57
CA GLY A 16 -12.05 -15.65 -6.65
C GLY A 16 -11.91 -14.19 -6.20
N LEU A 17 -11.36 -14.00 -4.99
CA LEU A 17 -11.12 -12.68 -4.40
C LEU A 17 -9.62 -12.45 -4.18
N LEU A 18 -9.21 -11.21 -4.37
CA LEU A 18 -7.88 -10.71 -4.04
C LEU A 18 -7.97 -9.76 -2.84
N PHE A 19 -7.05 -9.94 -1.89
CA PHE A 19 -6.92 -9.08 -0.73
C PHE A 19 -5.65 -8.23 -0.84
N LEU A 20 -5.81 -6.91 -0.79
CA LEU A 20 -4.71 -5.96 -0.75
C LEU A 20 -4.46 -5.51 0.71
N ARG A 21 -3.21 -5.58 1.14
CA ARG A 21 -2.73 -4.96 2.37
C ARG A 21 -1.35 -4.35 2.15
N ASP A 22 -1.28 -3.03 2.13
CA ASP A 22 -0.01 -2.30 1.92
C ASP A 22 -0.02 -0.95 2.64
N TYR A 23 1.08 -0.21 2.60
CA TYR A 23 1.22 1.12 3.20
C TYR A 23 0.35 2.15 2.48
N GLY A 24 -0.40 2.91 3.27
CA GLY A 24 -1.18 4.05 2.80
C GLY A 24 -0.40 5.36 2.83
N LEU A 25 -0.94 6.37 2.17
CA LEU A 25 -0.40 7.72 2.21
C LEU A 25 -0.29 8.24 3.65
N TYR A 26 0.77 9.02 3.88
CA TYR A 26 1.07 9.66 5.17
C TYR A 26 1.33 8.68 6.31
N ASP A 27 1.59 7.39 6.00
CA ASP A 27 2.14 6.47 6.97
C ASP A 27 3.41 7.06 7.59
N MET A 28 3.61 6.83 8.89
CA MET A 28 4.75 7.36 9.62
C MET A 28 6.10 7.01 8.99
N THR A 29 6.23 5.88 8.28
CA THR A 29 7.46 5.53 7.57
C THR A 29 7.66 6.39 6.33
N MET A 30 6.59 6.74 5.61
CA MET A 30 6.63 7.69 4.47
C MET A 30 7.20 9.04 4.91
N LEU A 31 6.73 9.55 6.04
CA LEU A 31 7.09 10.87 6.58
C LEU A 31 8.52 10.96 7.12
N ARG A 32 9.23 9.84 7.20
CA ARG A 32 10.61 9.76 7.69
C ARG A 32 11.66 9.63 6.60
N PHE A 33 11.24 9.39 5.36
CA PHE A 33 12.20 9.32 4.28
C PHE A 33 12.74 10.72 3.99
N GLU A 34 14.06 10.80 3.85
CA GLU A 34 14.74 12.01 3.42
C GLU A 34 14.48 12.28 1.93
N ALA A 35 14.68 13.52 1.50
CA ALA A 35 14.37 13.93 0.12
C ALA A 35 15.18 13.17 -0.93
N ASP A 36 16.43 12.82 -0.63
CA ASP A 36 17.32 12.02 -1.49
C ASP A 36 16.92 10.54 -1.58
N GLN A 37 16.11 10.05 -0.65
CA GLN A 37 15.57 8.71 -0.69
C GLN A 37 14.33 8.60 -1.59
N LYS A 38 13.72 9.71 -1.99
CA LYS A 38 12.57 9.70 -2.91
C LYS A 38 13.05 9.47 -4.34
N VAL A 39 12.72 8.30 -4.90
CA VAL A 39 13.20 7.88 -6.22
C VAL A 39 12.13 7.94 -7.31
N GLY A 40 10.90 8.29 -6.95
CA GLY A 40 9.80 8.39 -7.91
C GLY A 40 8.52 8.94 -7.29
N PHE A 41 7.41 8.76 -8.00
CA PHE A 41 6.11 9.16 -7.51
C PHE A 41 5.66 8.22 -6.39
N ARG A 42 5.78 8.69 -5.14
CA ARG A 42 5.46 7.92 -3.92
C ARG A 42 6.30 6.64 -3.75
N GLU A 43 7.44 6.57 -4.43
CA GLU A 43 8.44 5.53 -4.31
C GLU A 43 9.67 6.03 -3.57
N TYR A 44 10.12 5.26 -2.59
CA TYR A 44 11.22 5.61 -1.70
C TYR A 44 12.22 4.46 -1.59
N LYS A 45 13.51 4.75 -1.66
CA LYS A 45 14.60 3.79 -1.51
C LYS A 45 14.96 3.62 -0.03
N ARG A 46 14.99 2.37 0.40
CA ARG A 46 15.41 1.97 1.75
C ARG A 46 16.92 1.78 1.82
N SER A 47 17.47 1.78 3.03
CA SER A 47 18.90 1.60 3.27
C SER A 47 19.43 0.23 2.82
N ASP A 48 18.56 -0.79 2.78
CA ASP A 48 18.85 -2.14 2.28
C ASP A 48 18.81 -2.25 0.74
N GLY A 49 18.57 -1.14 0.03
CA GLY A 49 18.48 -1.10 -1.43
C GLY A 49 17.11 -1.45 -2.01
N THR A 50 16.16 -1.90 -1.19
CA THR A 50 14.78 -2.17 -1.62
C THR A 50 13.96 -0.88 -1.73
N ARG A 51 12.73 -0.97 -2.26
CA ARG A 51 11.83 0.17 -2.43
C ARG A 51 10.56 0.02 -1.60
N SER A 52 10.07 1.14 -1.08
CA SER A 52 8.74 1.27 -0.49
C SER A 52 7.86 2.13 -1.41
N CYS A 53 6.63 1.68 -1.65
CA CYS A 53 5.59 2.44 -2.33
C CYS A 53 4.48 2.77 -1.31
N PHE A 54 3.87 3.96 -1.43
CA PHE A 54 2.77 4.38 -0.56
C PHE A 54 1.52 4.67 -1.40
N PHE A 55 0.44 3.95 -1.10
CA PHE A 55 -0.77 3.95 -1.91
C PHE A 55 -1.78 4.98 -1.42
N SER A 56 -2.43 5.65 -2.37
CA SER A 56 -3.76 6.23 -2.10
C SER A 56 -4.83 5.23 -2.49
N LEU A 57 -6.03 5.38 -1.90
CA LEU A 57 -7.19 4.57 -2.30
C LEU A 57 -7.47 4.72 -3.80
N ASP A 58 -7.36 5.93 -4.37
CA ASP A 58 -7.65 6.13 -5.81
C ASP A 58 -6.68 5.35 -6.71
N ILE A 59 -5.36 5.46 -6.49
CA ILE A 59 -4.37 4.67 -7.23
C ILE A 59 -4.57 3.18 -7.06
N ALA A 60 -4.90 2.71 -5.85
CA ALA A 60 -5.21 1.30 -5.64
C ALA A 60 -6.44 0.90 -6.46
N ARG A 61 -7.53 1.66 -6.38
CA ARG A 61 -8.75 1.45 -7.17
C ARG A 61 -8.45 1.38 -8.66
N ASP A 62 -7.77 2.40 -9.21
CA ASP A 62 -7.44 2.47 -10.63
C ASP A 62 -6.58 1.29 -11.08
N LEU A 63 -5.63 0.86 -10.23
CA LEU A 63 -4.75 -0.27 -10.51
C LEU A 63 -5.52 -1.59 -10.60
N PHE A 64 -6.44 -1.86 -9.67
CA PHE A 64 -7.18 -3.13 -9.61
C PHE A 64 -8.34 -3.17 -10.60
N ILE A 65 -9.13 -2.08 -10.72
CA ILE A 65 -10.19 -1.97 -11.73
C ILE A 65 -9.60 -2.02 -13.13
N GLY A 66 -8.46 -1.35 -13.37
CA GLY A 66 -7.77 -1.38 -14.65
C GLY A 66 -7.29 -2.78 -15.06
N ALA A 67 -7.13 -3.71 -14.12
CA ALA A 67 -6.78 -5.11 -14.37
C ALA A 67 -7.99 -6.03 -14.54
N GLY A 68 -9.22 -5.54 -14.32
CA GLY A 68 -10.47 -6.30 -14.48
C GLY A 68 -11.15 -6.72 -13.18
N PHE A 69 -10.59 -6.39 -12.01
CA PHE A 69 -11.23 -6.66 -10.73
C PHE A 69 -12.42 -5.73 -10.46
N ILE A 70 -13.26 -6.13 -9.50
CA ILE A 70 -14.40 -5.33 -9.03
C ILE A 70 -14.12 -4.94 -7.58
N GLU A 71 -14.14 -3.65 -7.27
CA GLU A 71 -13.98 -3.18 -5.88
C GLU A 71 -15.15 -3.68 -5.01
N VAL A 72 -14.84 -4.47 -3.98
CA VAL A 72 -15.78 -4.90 -2.95
C VAL A 72 -15.62 -4.03 -1.70
N GLU A 73 -14.39 -3.74 -1.31
CA GLU A 73 -14.05 -2.91 -0.15
C GLU A 73 -12.69 -2.24 -0.38
N LEU A 74 -12.58 -0.95 -0.08
CA LEU A 74 -11.30 -0.24 -0.16
C LEU A 74 -11.25 0.92 0.82
N GLU A 75 -10.42 0.82 1.85
CA GLU A 75 -10.34 1.80 2.91
C GLU A 75 -8.92 1.97 3.48
N TYR A 76 -8.73 3.08 4.20
CA TYR A 76 -7.57 3.23 5.06
C TYR A 76 -7.88 2.68 6.45
N CYS A 77 -7.00 1.82 6.94
CA CYS A 77 -6.97 1.38 8.32
C CYS A 77 -5.89 2.16 9.09
N CYS A 78 -6.31 3.19 9.82
CA CYS A 78 -5.43 4.05 10.61
C CYS A 78 -5.25 3.49 12.03
N VAL A 79 -4.02 3.14 12.41
CA VAL A 79 -3.72 2.51 13.72
C VAL A 79 -2.70 3.33 14.49
N LYS A 80 -3.02 3.64 15.76
CA LYS A 80 -2.09 4.25 16.71
C LYS A 80 -1.47 3.18 17.60
N SER A 81 -0.15 3.00 17.51
CA SER A 81 0.61 2.09 18.37
C SER A 81 1.53 2.87 19.31
N VAL A 82 1.65 2.44 20.57
CA VAL A 82 2.50 3.11 21.57
C VAL A 82 3.56 2.15 22.07
N ASN A 83 4.82 2.44 21.76
CA ASN A 83 5.96 1.78 22.38
C ASN A 83 6.31 2.51 23.69
N ARG A 84 5.84 1.98 24.82
CA ARG A 84 6.05 2.59 26.14
C ARG A 84 7.52 2.63 26.56
N ARG A 85 8.29 1.57 26.27
CA ARG A 85 9.72 1.47 26.60
C ARG A 85 10.54 2.56 25.91
N LYS A 86 10.23 2.87 24.65
CA LYS A 86 10.90 3.91 23.86
C LYS A 86 10.17 5.26 23.88
N GLN A 87 9.11 5.40 24.68
CA GLN A 87 8.22 6.57 24.72
C GLN A 87 7.81 7.08 23.33
N LYS A 88 7.54 6.15 22.40
CA LYS A 88 7.29 6.47 20.99
C LYS A 88 5.86 6.12 20.62
N THR A 89 5.12 7.11 20.14
CA THR A 89 3.84 6.90 19.46
C THR A 89 4.09 6.69 17.97
N MET A 90 3.42 5.73 17.38
CA MET A 90 3.50 5.39 15.96
C MET A 90 2.12 5.45 15.34
N HIS A 91 2.02 6.16 14.21
CA HIS A 91 0.80 6.34 13.44
C HIS A 91 0.95 5.56 12.14
N TRP A 92 0.25 4.44 12.05
CA TRP A 92 0.27 3.59 10.88
C TRP A 92 -0.93 3.90 10.01
N VAL A 93 -0.70 3.97 8.71
CA VAL A 93 -1.77 4.07 7.71
C VAL A 93 -1.60 2.89 6.78
N TRP A 94 -2.59 2.00 6.79
CA TRP A 94 -2.62 0.85 5.90
C TRP A 94 -3.74 1.02 4.88
N VAL A 95 -3.52 0.58 3.65
CA VAL A 95 -4.60 0.31 2.71
C VAL A 95 -5.10 -1.10 2.97
N HIS A 96 -6.41 -1.26 3.12
CA HIS A 96 -7.11 -2.54 3.12
C HIS A 96 -8.03 -2.57 1.90
N GLY A 97 -7.87 -3.57 1.04
CA GLY A 97 -8.69 -3.73 -0.15
C GLY A 97 -9.15 -5.17 -0.36
N LYS A 98 -10.36 -5.31 -0.91
CA LYS A 98 -10.97 -6.56 -1.38
C LYS A 98 -11.48 -6.33 -2.80
N PHE A 99 -11.04 -7.19 -3.70
CA PHE A 99 -11.22 -7.07 -5.15
C PHE A 99 -11.57 -8.41 -5.79
#